data_AF-A0A1C4U3Y1-F1
#
_entry.id   AF-A0A1C4U3Y1-F1
#
_cell.length_a   1.000
_cell.length_b   1.000
_cell.length_c   1.000
_cell.angle_alpha   90.00
_cell.angle_beta   90.00
_cell.angle_gamma   90.00
#
_symmetry.space_group_name_H-M   'P 1'
#
loop_
_entity.id
_entity.type
_entity.pdbx_description
1 polymer ?
#
loop_
_entity_poly.entity_id
_entity_poly.type
_entity_poly.pdbx_seq_one_letter_code
_entity_poly.pdbx_strand_id
1 'polypeptide(L)'
;MLAGAFISVVYAFLGWLVAFTARASVRPSVDMYRSPGVRTAATMRSTEHWYAAHRRVERPFHRTGVLLAVVSPLPVILGAAFGDPPVIAAVLVLAVLVVPYLLYLGHVGNRAALAVDDES
;
A
#
# COMPACT_ATOMS: atom_id res chain seq x y z
N MET A 1 -3.36 -14.79 -22.28
CA MET A 1 -2.93 -13.40 -22.62
C MET A 1 -3.83 -12.31 -22.04
N LEU A 2 -5.16 -12.30 -22.30
CA LEU A 2 -6.06 -11.27 -21.77
C LEU A 2 -6.08 -11.18 -20.24
N ALA A 3 -6.10 -12.32 -19.54
CA ALA A 3 -6.06 -12.36 -18.07
C ALA A 3 -4.76 -11.75 -17.51
N GLY A 4 -3.60 -12.12 -18.06
CA GLY A 4 -2.31 -11.54 -17.68
C GLY A 4 -2.24 -10.03 -17.90
N ALA A 5 -2.75 -9.54 -19.03
CA ALA A 5 -2.81 -8.10 -19.33
C ALA A 5 -3.70 -7.35 -18.33
N PHE A 6 -4.90 -7.90 -18.05
CA PHE A 6 -5.81 -7.33 -17.05
C PHE A 6 -5.17 -7.24 -15.66
N ILE A 7 -4.58 -8.34 -15.17
CA ILE A 7 -3.92 -8.38 -13.86
C ILE A 7 -2.76 -7.37 -13.81
N SER A 8 -2.00 -7.25 -14.91
CA SER A 8 -0.88 -6.30 -14.99
C SER A 8 -1.35 -4.85 -14.84
N VAL A 9 -2.43 -4.47 -15.53
CA VAL A 9 -3.02 -3.13 -15.40
C VAL A 9 -3.52 -2.88 -13.97
N VAL A 10 -4.19 -3.87 -13.37
CA VAL A 10 -4.67 -3.78 -11.99
C VAL A 10 -3.50 -3.59 -11.02
N TYR A 11 -2.41 -4.33 -11.16
CA TYR A 11 -1.22 -4.20 -10.30
C TYR A 11 -0.50 -2.88 -10.49
N ALA A 12 -0.37 -2.41 -11.73
CA ALA A 12 0.19 -1.09 -12.01
C ALA A 12 -0.64 0.02 -11.32
N PHE A 13 -1.97 -0.05 -11.44
CA PHE A 13 -2.88 0.89 -10.82
C PHE A 13 -2.85 0.83 -9.30
N LEU A 14 -2.90 -0.37 -8.70
CA LEU A 14 -2.82 -0.55 -7.25
C LEU A 14 -1.47 -0.08 -6.70
N GLY A 15 -0.38 -0.41 -7.37
CA GLY A 15 0.96 0.04 -7.00
C GLY A 15 1.07 1.55 -7.02
N TRP A 16 0.58 2.18 -8.09
CA TRP A 16 0.47 3.63 -8.18
C TRP A 16 -0.40 4.22 -7.06
N LEU A 17 -1.57 3.66 -6.81
CA LEU A 17 -2.51 4.13 -5.79
C LEU A 17 -1.88 4.07 -4.40
N VAL A 18 -1.21 2.97 -4.05
CA VAL A 18 -0.50 2.79 -2.78
C VAL A 18 0.63 3.83 -2.64
N ALA A 19 1.44 4.02 -3.68
CA ALA A 19 2.52 5.01 -3.67
C ALA A 19 2.00 6.46 -3.64
N PHE A 20 0.87 6.72 -4.28
CA PHE A 20 0.18 8.00 -4.24
C PHE A 20 -0.35 8.28 -2.82
N THR A 21 -1.08 7.33 -2.23
CA THR A 21 -1.62 7.45 -0.87
C THR A 21 -0.52 7.73 0.13
N ALA A 22 0.60 6.99 0.09
CA ALA A 22 1.74 7.21 0.98
C ALA A 22 2.19 8.68 1.04
N ARG A 23 2.24 9.34 -0.12
CA ARG A 23 2.65 10.75 -0.23
C ARG A 23 1.52 11.73 0.05
N ALA A 24 0.29 11.39 -0.34
CA ALA A 24 -0.88 12.23 -0.15
C ALA A 24 -1.21 12.39 1.34
N SER A 25 -1.05 11.34 2.14
CA SER A 25 -1.37 11.35 3.58
C SER A 25 -0.43 12.22 4.41
N VAL A 26 0.75 12.60 3.91
CA VAL A 26 1.75 13.36 4.67
C VAL A 26 1.95 14.80 4.19
N ARG A 27 1.13 15.27 3.23
CA ARG A 27 1.22 16.64 2.72
C ARG A 27 0.95 17.66 3.83
N PRO A 28 1.66 18.80 3.90
CA PRO A 28 1.49 19.79 4.97
C PRO A 28 0.06 20.34 5.15
N SER A 29 -0.71 20.36 4.06
CA SER A 29 -2.10 20.83 4.03
C SER A 29 -3.11 19.68 3.94
N VAL A 30 -2.75 18.49 4.46
CA VAL A 30 -3.63 17.32 4.35
C VAL A 30 -4.87 17.50 5.21
N ASP A 31 -6.04 17.32 4.59
CA ASP A 31 -7.30 17.12 5.31
C ASP A 31 -7.44 15.61 5.59
N MET A 32 -7.29 15.22 6.85
CA MET A 32 -7.38 13.81 7.28
C MET A 32 -8.73 13.15 6.96
N TYR A 33 -9.80 13.93 6.82
CA TYR A 33 -11.13 13.41 6.47
C TYR A 33 -11.28 13.15 4.97
N ARG A 34 -10.51 13.84 4.12
CA ARG A 34 -10.53 13.67 2.65
C ARG A 34 -9.36 12.87 2.11
N SER A 35 -8.27 12.78 2.85
CA SER A 35 -7.07 12.08 2.42
C SER A 35 -7.24 10.56 2.52
N PRO A 36 -6.76 9.79 1.52
CA PRO A 36 -6.62 8.36 1.66
C PRO A 36 -5.54 8.06 2.72
N GLY A 37 -5.72 7.00 3.51
CA GLY A 37 -4.77 6.67 4.58
C GLY A 37 -5.29 5.60 5.53
N VAL A 38 -4.48 5.24 6.52
CA VAL A 38 -4.84 4.30 7.58
C VAL A 38 -5.77 5.01 8.56
N ARG A 39 -7.03 4.57 8.59
CA ARG A 39 -8.10 5.15 9.43
C ARG A 39 -8.43 4.22 10.59
N THR A 40 -7.93 4.60 11.76
CA THR A 40 -8.17 3.93 13.04
C THR A 40 -8.63 4.99 14.04
N ALA A 41 -9.17 4.56 15.18
CA ALA A 41 -9.55 5.50 16.24
C ALA A 41 -8.35 6.37 16.69
N ALA A 42 -7.15 5.78 16.78
CA ALA A 42 -5.94 6.51 17.15
C ALA A 42 -5.51 7.51 16.06
N THR A 43 -5.45 7.09 14.79
CA THR A 43 -4.98 7.97 13.70
C THR A 43 -5.93 9.12 13.38
N MET A 44 -7.21 9.00 13.73
CA MET A 44 -8.23 10.02 13.48
C MET A 44 -8.45 10.97 14.67
N ARG A 45 -7.71 10.80 15.78
CA ARG A 45 -7.89 11.58 17.01
C ARG A 45 -7.50 13.05 16.85
N SER A 46 -6.38 13.31 16.20
CA SER A 46 -5.94 14.66 15.84
C SER A 46 -5.05 14.64 14.61
N THR A 47 -4.80 15.82 14.03
CA THR A 47 -3.89 15.97 12.89
C THR A 47 -2.46 15.51 13.22
N GLU A 48 -2.03 15.67 14.47
CA GLU A 48 -0.71 15.20 14.94
C GLU A 48 -0.61 13.68 14.91
N HIS A 49 -1.62 12.98 15.43
CA HIS A 49 -1.72 11.51 15.38
C HIS A 49 -1.73 10.99 13.94
N TRP A 50 -2.45 11.68 13.06
CA TRP A 50 -2.46 11.37 11.63
C TRP A 50 -1.06 11.45 11.03
N TYR A 51 -0.32 12.54 11.26
CA TYR A 51 1.03 12.71 10.74
C TYR A 51 2.01 11.72 11.36
N ALA A 52 1.96 11.46 12.66
CA ALA A 52 2.83 10.51 13.34
C ALA A 52 2.71 9.12 12.70
N ALA A 53 1.48 8.64 12.48
CA ALA A 53 1.22 7.38 11.81
C ALA A 53 1.75 7.35 10.38
N HIS A 54 1.36 8.33 9.55
CA HIS A 54 1.62 8.27 8.11
C HIS A 54 3.07 8.59 7.76
N ARG A 55 3.76 9.48 8.48
CA ARG A 55 5.20 9.73 8.29
C ARG A 55 6.03 8.52 8.66
N ARG A 56 5.65 7.79 9.71
CA ARG A 56 6.37 6.59 10.15
C ARG A 56 6.45 5.53 9.06
N VAL A 57 5.37 5.39 8.27
CA VAL A 57 5.22 4.34 7.27
C VAL A 57 5.26 4.84 5.82
N GLU A 58 5.48 6.14 5.59
CA GLU A 58 5.51 6.75 4.26
C GLU A 58 6.47 6.02 3.31
N ARG A 59 7.75 5.92 3.70
CA ARG A 59 8.79 5.29 2.87
C ARG A 59 8.49 3.83 2.55
N PRO A 60 8.17 2.95 3.53
CA PRO A 60 7.86 1.56 3.21
C PRO A 60 6.58 1.41 2.38
N PHE A 61 5.52 2.19 2.63
CA PHE A 61 4.32 2.18 1.78
C PHE A 61 4.65 2.61 0.34
N HIS A 62 5.37 3.72 0.17
CA HIS A 62 5.76 4.22 -1.15
C HIS A 62 6.59 3.21 -1.93
N ARG A 63 7.62 2.62 -1.29
CA ARG A 63 8.47 1.59 -1.92
C ARG A 63 7.66 0.36 -2.34
N THR A 64 6.70 -0.05 -1.52
CA THR A 64 5.82 -1.20 -1.82
C THR A 64 4.95 -0.91 -3.03
N GLY A 65 4.34 0.27 -3.09
CA GLY A 65 3.54 0.69 -4.25
C GLY A 65 4.38 0.76 -5.53
N VAL A 66 5.57 1.36 -5.47
CA VAL A 66 6.50 1.40 -6.61
C VAL A 66 6.91 0.00 -7.05
N LEU A 67 7.29 -0.88 -6.11
CA LEU A 67 7.68 -2.25 -6.42
C LEU A 67 6.53 -3.00 -7.10
N LEU A 68 5.30 -2.89 -6.56
CA LEU A 68 4.11 -3.50 -7.15
C LEU A 68 3.84 -3.00 -8.58
N ALA A 69 4.04 -1.71 -8.84
CA ALA A 69 3.89 -1.15 -10.17
C ALA A 69 5.00 -1.62 -11.14
N VAL A 70 6.24 -1.75 -10.65
CA VAL A 70 7.38 -2.21 -11.46
C VAL A 70 7.26 -3.70 -11.83
N VAL A 71 6.81 -4.54 -10.89
CA VAL A 71 6.62 -5.99 -11.15
C VAL A 71 5.31 -6.29 -11.88
N SER A 72 4.48 -5.26 -12.12
CA SER A 72 3.17 -5.42 -12.74
C SER A 72 3.16 -6.10 -14.12
N PRO A 73 4.21 -6.04 -14.99
CA PRO A 73 4.22 -6.76 -16.26
C PRO A 73 4.43 -8.29 -16.15
N LEU A 74 4.85 -8.80 -14.99
CA LEU A 74 5.16 -10.23 -14.81
C LEU A 74 4.01 -11.18 -15.19
N PRO A 75 2.73 -10.91 -14.87
CA PRO A 75 1.61 -11.77 -15.27
C PRO A 75 1.47 -11.93 -16.79
N VAL A 76 1.79 -10.90 -17.58
CA VAL A 76 1.81 -11.01 -19.06
C VAL A 76 2.95 -11.92 -19.50
N ILE A 77 4.15 -11.73 -18.95
CA ILE A 77 5.35 -12.52 -19.30
C ILE A 77 5.13 -14.00 -18.94
N LEU A 78 4.63 -14.28 -17.74
CA LEU A 78 4.32 -15.64 -17.28
C LEU A 78 3.22 -16.29 -18.11
N GLY A 79 2.14 -15.54 -18.38
CA GLY A 79 1.04 -16.03 -19.20
C GLY A 79 1.44 -16.33 -20.64
N ALA A 80 2.38 -15.56 -21.21
CA ALA A 80 2.91 -15.79 -22.54
C ALA A 80 3.87 -16.99 -22.60
N ALA A 81 4.67 -17.20 -21.56
CA ALA A 81 5.69 -18.26 -21.52
C ALA A 81 5.15 -19.62 -21.07
N PHE A 82 4.17 -19.65 -20.15
CA PHE A 82 3.77 -20.87 -19.45
C PHE A 82 2.25 -21.10 -19.38
N GLY A 83 1.43 -20.21 -19.95
CA GLY A 83 -0.03 -20.25 -19.83
C GLY A 83 -0.53 -19.76 -18.47
N ASP A 84 -1.80 -20.05 -18.17
CA ASP A 84 -2.51 -19.43 -17.03
C ASP A 84 -2.18 -20.00 -15.63
N PRO A 85 -1.87 -21.30 -15.41
CA PRO A 85 -1.65 -21.82 -14.06
C PRO A 85 -0.54 -21.10 -13.26
N PRO A 86 0.63 -20.77 -13.85
CA PRO A 86 1.66 -20.00 -13.14
C PRO A 86 1.27 -18.56 -12.83
N VAL A 87 0.40 -17.95 -13.63
CA VAL A 87 -0.13 -16.60 -13.37
C VAL A 87 -0.98 -16.60 -12.10
N ILE A 88 -1.85 -17.60 -11.94
CA ILE A 88 -2.70 -17.75 -10.75
C ILE A 88 -1.83 -17.97 -9.50
N ALA A 89 -0.82 -18.84 -9.58
CA ALA A 89 0.10 -19.08 -8.47
C ALA A 89 0.85 -17.81 -8.07
N ALA A 90 1.36 -17.03 -9.03
CA ALA A 90 2.05 -15.77 -8.77
C ALA A 90 1.15 -14.74 -8.09
N VAL A 91 -0.11 -14.62 -8.52
CA VAL A 91 -1.12 -13.74 -7.90
C VAL A 91 -1.38 -14.14 -6.45
N LEU A 92 -1.57 -15.44 -6.17
CA LEU A 92 -1.83 -15.93 -4.82
C LEU A 92 -0.63 -15.71 -3.89
N VAL A 93 0.58 -16.02 -4.35
CA VAL A 93 1.82 -15.77 -3.60
C VAL A 93 1.97 -14.27 -3.29
N LEU A 94 1.75 -13.41 -4.28
CA LEU A 94 1.84 -11.97 -4.07
C LEU A 94 0.79 -11.48 -3.07
N ALA A 95 -0.45 -11.98 -3.14
CA ALA A 95 -1.50 -11.62 -2.19
C ALA A 95 -1.12 -12.03 -0.75
N VAL A 96 -0.61 -13.25 -0.58
CA VAL A 96 -0.16 -13.78 0.72
C VAL A 96 1.02 -12.97 1.29
N LEU A 97 1.87 -12.38 0.45
CA LEU A 97 2.99 -11.55 0.92
C LEU A 97 2.58 -10.09 1.17
N VAL A 98 1.83 -9.49 0.24
CA VAL A 98 1.51 -8.06 0.27
C VAL A 98 0.45 -7.75 1.33
N VAL A 99 -0.60 -8.56 1.47
CA VAL A 99 -1.70 -8.26 2.39
C VAL A 99 -1.21 -8.22 3.84
N PRO A 100 -0.53 -9.25 4.39
CA PRO A 100 -0.01 -9.21 5.76
C PRO A 100 1.00 -8.09 5.98
N TYR A 101 1.82 -7.79 4.97
CA TYR A 101 2.79 -6.70 5.06
C TYR A 101 2.11 -5.32 5.15
N LEU A 102 1.06 -5.07 4.34
CA LEU A 102 0.28 -3.83 4.45
C LEU A 102 -0.46 -3.73 5.79
N LEU A 103 -0.97 -4.84 6.33
CA LEU A 103 -1.56 -4.89 7.67
C LEU A 103 -0.53 -4.58 8.76
N TYR A 104 0.69 -5.13 8.63
CA TYR A 104 1.81 -4.82 9.53
C TYR A 104 2.15 -3.33 9.50
N LEU A 105 2.23 -2.72 8.32
CA LEU A 105 2.45 -1.27 8.22
C LEU A 105 1.30 -0.47 8.84
N GLY A 106 0.05 -0.91 8.67
CA GLY A 106 -1.10 -0.32 9.36
C GLY A 106 -0.96 -0.38 10.88
N HIS A 107 -0.52 -1.53 11.41
CA HIS A 107 -0.23 -1.70 12.84
C HIS A 107 0.89 -0.78 13.33
N VAL A 108 2.00 -0.68 12.59
CA VAL A 108 3.11 0.23 12.91
C VAL A 108 2.65 1.69 12.91
N GLY A 109 1.84 2.09 11.92
CA GLY A 109 1.25 3.43 11.86
C GLY A 109 0.34 3.70 13.07
N ASN A 110 -0.53 2.76 13.41
CA ASN A 110 -1.42 2.88 14.57
C ASN A 110 -0.63 3.02 15.88
N ARG A 111 0.44 2.23 16.06
CA ARG A 111 1.33 2.37 17.23
C ARG A 111 2.01 3.73 17.29
N ALA A 112 2.44 4.27 16.15
CA ALA A 112 3.04 5.60 16.11
C ALA A 112 2.03 6.71 16.42
N ALA A 113 0.75 6.56 16.05
CA ALA A 113 -0.30 7.47 16.51
C ALA A 113 -0.51 7.41 18.02
N LEU A 114 -0.58 6.21 18.61
CA LEU A 114 -0.77 6.05 20.05
C LEU A 114 0.39 6.64 20.86
N ALA A 115 1.62 6.57 20.36
CA ALA A 115 2.79 7.11 21.03
C ALA A 115 2.75 8.65 21.18
N VAL A 116 1.91 9.36 20.41
CA VAL A 116 1.72 10.80 20.56
C VAL A 116 1.12 11.13 21.94
N ASP A 117 0.21 10.30 22.45
CA ASP A 117 -0.40 10.49 23.76
C ASP A 117 0.61 10.25 24.91
N ASP A 118 1.67 9.45 24.69
CA ASP A 118 2.70 9.15 25.69
C ASP A 118 3.78 10.26 25.77
N GLU A 119 3.88 11.13 24.76
CA GLU A 119 4.86 12.21 24.65
C GLU A 119 4.30 13.59 25.06
N SER A 120 2.98 13.70 25.27
CA SER A 120 2.24 14.94 25.61
C SER A 120 1.95 15.07 27.11
#